data_AF-A0A6A0AAS9-F1
#
_entry.id   AF-A0A6A0AAS9-F1
#
_cell.length_a   1.000
_cell.length_b   1.000
_cell.length_c   1.000
_cell.angle_alpha   90.00
_cell.angle_beta   90.00
_cell.angle_gamma   90.00
#
_symmetry.space_group_name_H-M   'P 1'
#
loop_
_entity.id
_entity.type
_entity.pdbx_description
1 polymer ?
#
loop_
_entity_poly.entity_id
_entity_poly.type
_entity_poly.pdbx_seq_one_letter_code
_entity_poly.pdbx_strand_id
1 'polypeptide(L)'
;MCAFKACGLVPDPAHLPSGSHTPSYPACHNRMSCRVPIPRDLIALMTRDQKASLWQRQSEISELELSSAEMRAIFKESVKEVCRLAVRQLKAARRNEGAGPCSVVLLVGGFARSSYLEAKVRAAVRGLADKVVVPPGCHTAVMAGAVQYGFNPARIHARRSRMAYGVKTCAQWTEGAPGKFWHQEKCDYMTNCKFQCYVKKDELVAHDQEVVHYFKPLYKTLEEVDVKLFACDNNAVEFVEDDAKGTQPLTLTPLTVQVPEYSDTADRAVCVKFNLGLTEVCVSALNKATGSYDAKIIPFPQARVLQHCLHERAKHMVSLGSVIRHGTTAMCMQSMLMPNMGCQPGLHEQCLANVMVLLVVVMLYAAMIGAQEKAASRMA
;
A
#
# COMPACT_ATOMS: atom_id res chain seq x y z
N MET A 1 37.15 41.03 -9.16
CA MET A 1 36.72 41.46 -7.81
C MET A 1 35.80 40.37 -7.26
N CYS A 2 36.08 39.60 -6.22
CA CYS A 2 37.19 39.47 -5.29
C CYS A 2 37.26 38.00 -4.82
N ALA A 3 38.50 37.50 -4.65
CA ALA A 3 39.06 36.54 -3.68
C ALA A 3 38.11 35.75 -2.73
N PHE A 4 38.34 34.47 -2.40
CA PHE A 4 39.40 33.95 -1.51
C PHE A 4 39.56 32.42 -1.73
N LYS A 5 40.74 31.90 -2.08
CA LYS A 5 41.86 31.42 -1.22
C LYS A 5 41.59 30.06 -0.54
N ALA A 6 42.31 29.06 -1.03
CA ALA A 6 42.46 27.73 -0.46
C ALA A 6 43.33 27.72 0.81
N CYS A 7 42.88 26.95 1.81
CA CYS A 7 43.58 26.25 2.90
C CYS A 7 42.54 25.20 3.36
N GLY A 8 42.77 23.89 3.41
CA GLY A 8 43.87 23.16 4.03
C GLY A 8 43.27 22.29 5.15
N LEU A 9 43.62 21.00 5.13
CA LEU A 9 43.47 20.00 6.21
C LEU A 9 42.11 19.29 6.39
N VAL A 10 42.09 18.02 5.95
CA VAL A 10 41.20 16.96 6.44
C VAL A 10 41.67 16.56 7.85
N PRO A 11 40.80 16.55 8.88
CA PRO A 11 41.16 15.97 10.17
C PRO A 11 40.89 14.45 10.19
N ASP A 12 41.82 13.73 10.83
CA ASP A 12 41.77 12.31 11.19
C ASP A 12 40.55 11.99 12.09
N PRO A 13 39.95 10.77 12.03
CA PRO A 13 38.72 10.45 12.73
C PRO A 13 39.02 9.95 14.15
N ALA A 14 39.47 10.86 15.02
CA ALA A 14 39.54 10.62 16.46
C ALA A 14 39.13 11.92 17.17
N HIS A 15 38.02 11.86 17.89
CA HIS A 15 37.31 12.95 18.59
C HIS A 15 36.08 13.53 17.88
N LEU A 16 35.02 12.71 17.83
CA LEU A 16 33.64 13.22 17.81
C LEU A 16 33.14 13.30 19.27
N PRO A 17 32.60 14.45 19.73
CA PRO A 17 31.96 14.52 21.03
C PRO A 17 30.69 13.66 21.02
N SER A 18 30.64 12.70 21.93
CA SER A 18 29.47 11.87 22.23
C SER A 18 28.35 12.73 22.82
N GLY A 19 27.57 13.38 21.96
CA GLY A 19 26.42 14.19 22.32
C GLY A 19 25.16 13.71 21.61
N SER A 20 24.64 12.55 22.00
CA SER A 20 23.31 12.10 21.57
C SER A 20 22.25 12.93 22.28
N HIS A 21 21.87 14.08 21.72
CA HIS A 21 20.59 14.71 22.04
C HIS A 21 19.46 13.93 21.35
N THR A 22 19.21 12.71 21.82
CA THR A 22 17.88 12.12 21.70
C THR A 22 16.95 12.93 22.58
N PRO A 23 15.77 13.39 22.10
CA PRO A 23 14.72 13.88 23.00
C PRO A 23 14.41 12.73 23.97
N SER A 24 14.87 12.87 25.21
CA SER A 24 14.52 11.95 26.27
C SER A 24 13.04 12.19 26.57
N TYR A 25 12.17 11.47 25.88
CA TYR A 25 10.85 11.22 26.44
C TYR A 25 11.10 10.60 27.82
N PRO A 26 10.60 11.19 28.91
CA PRO A 26 10.89 10.70 30.25
C PRO A 26 10.56 9.22 30.29
N ALA A 27 11.57 8.41 30.62
CA ALA A 27 11.36 7.01 30.89
C ALA A 27 10.30 6.95 32.00
N CYS A 28 9.11 6.49 31.65
CA CYS A 28 8.02 6.24 32.58
C CYS A 28 8.35 5.00 33.42
N HIS A 29 9.45 5.08 34.16
CA HIS A 29 9.73 4.15 35.23
C HIS A 29 8.80 4.50 36.39
N ASN A 30 7.78 3.66 36.54
CA ASN A 30 6.94 3.49 37.74
C ASN A 30 5.79 4.46 38.02
N ARG A 31 5.34 5.29 37.06
CA ARG A 31 4.02 5.97 37.19
C ARG A 31 2.92 5.09 36.59
N MET A 32 1.97 4.66 37.43
CA MET A 32 0.80 3.87 37.00
C MET A 32 -0.22 4.68 36.17
N SER A 33 0.02 5.99 36.02
CA SER A 33 -0.82 6.93 35.30
C SER A 33 -0.01 7.80 34.31
N CYS A 34 -0.66 8.18 33.21
CA CYS A 34 -0.16 9.09 32.20
C CYS A 34 -1.02 10.35 32.21
N ARG A 35 -0.38 11.53 32.17
CA ARG A 35 -1.08 12.80 32.02
C ARG A 35 -1.03 13.25 30.57
N VAL A 36 -2.19 13.59 30.03
CA VAL A 36 -2.34 14.07 28.65
C VAL A 36 -2.91 15.49 28.70
N PRO A 37 -2.25 16.49 28.11
CA PRO A 37 -2.78 17.84 28.10
C PRO A 37 -4.11 17.88 27.35
N ILE A 38 -5.10 18.54 27.96
CA ILE A 38 -6.42 18.75 27.36
C ILE A 38 -6.31 20.03 26.51
N PRO A 39 -6.61 19.98 25.20
CA PRO A 39 -6.60 21.18 24.36
C PRO A 39 -7.49 22.28 24.94
N ARG A 40 -7.03 23.54 24.89
CA ARG A 40 -7.76 24.67 25.48
C ARG A 40 -9.17 24.82 24.92
N ASP A 41 -9.35 24.57 23.64
CA ASP A 41 -10.65 24.63 22.97
C ASP A 41 -11.61 23.56 23.52
N LEU A 42 -11.08 22.37 23.81
CA LEU A 42 -11.87 21.31 24.43
C LEU A 42 -12.30 21.73 25.84
N ILE A 43 -11.38 22.29 26.65
CA ILE A 43 -11.70 22.82 27.99
C ILE A 43 -12.77 23.91 27.91
N ALA A 44 -12.73 24.78 26.91
CA ALA A 44 -13.73 25.84 26.71
C ALA A 44 -15.13 25.26 26.46
N LEU A 45 -15.21 24.14 25.73
CA LEU A 45 -16.46 23.44 25.41
C LEU A 45 -16.99 22.55 26.55
N MET A 46 -16.17 22.20 27.54
CA MET A 46 -16.62 21.35 28.65
C MET A 46 -17.68 22.04 29.53
N THR A 47 -18.70 21.28 29.94
CA THR A 47 -19.74 21.76 30.86
C THR A 47 -19.18 22.01 32.26
N ARG A 48 -19.90 22.76 33.08
CA ARG A 48 -19.53 22.99 34.50
C ARG A 48 -19.41 21.66 35.25
N ASP A 49 -20.29 20.71 34.99
CA ASP A 49 -20.29 19.39 35.64
C ASP A 49 -19.08 18.53 35.24
N GLN A 50 -18.69 18.57 33.96
CA GLN A 50 -17.49 17.87 33.48
C GLN A 50 -16.22 18.47 34.09
N LYS A 51 -16.14 19.80 34.18
CA LYS A 51 -15.03 20.50 34.84
C LYS A 51 -14.97 20.20 36.33
N ALA A 52 -16.12 20.17 37.01
CA ALA A 52 -16.22 19.80 38.42
C ALA A 52 -15.80 18.34 38.65
N SER A 53 -16.21 17.42 37.77
CA SER A 53 -15.85 16.01 37.83
C SER A 53 -14.34 15.78 37.63
N LEU A 54 -13.72 16.48 36.68
CA LEU A 54 -12.26 16.46 36.52
C LEU A 54 -11.56 17.03 37.76
N TRP A 55 -12.02 18.18 38.26
CA TRP A 55 -11.44 18.80 39.45
C TRP A 55 -11.52 17.88 40.68
N GLN A 56 -12.65 17.23 40.90
CA GLN A 56 -12.83 16.25 41.99
C GLN A 56 -11.89 15.05 41.86
N ARG A 57 -11.62 14.60 40.63
CA ARG A 57 -10.81 13.40 40.39
C ARG A 57 -9.31 13.63 40.50
N GLN A 58 -8.80 14.79 40.07
CA GLN A 58 -7.36 15.00 39.85
C GLN A 58 -6.87 16.42 40.22
N SER A 59 -7.73 17.27 40.79
CA SER A 59 -7.42 18.64 41.24
C SER A 59 -6.80 19.54 40.16
N GLU A 60 -7.00 19.19 38.88
CA GLU A 60 -6.46 19.89 37.72
C GLU A 60 -7.40 19.72 36.53
N ILE A 61 -7.55 20.77 35.70
CA ILE A 61 -8.47 20.79 34.53
C ILE A 61 -7.67 20.85 33.21
N SER A 62 -6.38 21.16 33.27
CA SER A 62 -5.53 21.37 32.10
C SER A 62 -4.96 20.07 31.53
N GLU A 63 -4.87 19.02 32.36
CA GLU A 63 -4.36 17.71 31.97
C GLU A 63 -5.34 16.62 32.38
N LEU A 64 -5.42 15.53 31.63
CA LEU A 64 -6.21 14.35 31.95
C LEU A 64 -5.29 13.24 32.44
N GLU A 65 -5.51 12.77 33.67
CA GLU A 65 -4.78 11.64 34.25
C GLU A 65 -5.48 10.32 33.91
N LEU A 66 -4.82 9.55 33.04
CA LEU A 66 -5.25 8.24 32.56
C LEU A 66 -4.47 7.15 33.27
N SER A 67 -5.18 6.26 33.95
CA SER A 67 -4.59 5.03 34.46
C SER A 67 -4.18 4.10 33.32
N SER A 68 -3.29 3.16 33.63
CA SER A 68 -2.93 2.09 32.70
C SER A 68 -4.13 1.26 32.23
N ALA A 69 -5.16 1.10 33.06
CA ALA A 69 -6.38 0.36 32.71
C ALA A 69 -7.24 1.11 31.69
N GLU A 70 -7.44 2.41 31.90
CA GLU A 70 -8.17 3.29 30.99
C GLU A 70 -7.44 3.39 29.64
N MET A 71 -6.12 3.56 29.65
CA MET A 71 -5.34 3.60 28.43
C MET A 71 -5.44 2.28 27.64
N ARG A 72 -5.41 1.13 28.32
CA ARG A 72 -5.67 -0.17 27.66
C ARG A 72 -7.08 -0.26 27.11
N ALA A 73 -8.09 0.24 27.82
CA ALA A 73 -9.48 0.21 27.37
C ALA A 73 -9.68 1.01 26.08
N ILE A 74 -9.03 2.18 25.96
CA ILE A 74 -9.07 3.03 24.76
C ILE A 74 -8.55 2.27 23.53
N PHE A 75 -7.41 1.57 23.65
CA PHE A 75 -6.76 0.89 22.51
C PHE A 75 -7.15 -0.58 22.33
N LYS A 76 -8.02 -1.13 23.18
CA LYS A 76 -8.36 -2.55 23.21
C LYS A 76 -8.84 -3.08 21.86
N GLU A 77 -9.79 -2.39 21.23
CA GLU A 77 -10.37 -2.83 19.96
C GLU A 77 -9.38 -2.68 18.79
N SER A 78 -8.55 -1.64 18.81
CA SER A 78 -7.50 -1.42 17.81
C SER A 78 -6.47 -2.55 17.85
N VAL A 79 -6.00 -2.90 19.05
CA VAL A 79 -5.02 -3.99 19.24
C VAL A 79 -5.62 -5.34 18.85
N LYS A 80 -6.89 -5.57 19.18
CA LYS A 80 -7.61 -6.78 18.75
C LYS A 80 -7.67 -6.89 17.23
N GLU A 81 -7.95 -5.80 16.54
CA GLU A 81 -8.00 -5.79 15.07
C GLU A 81 -6.62 -6.02 14.45
N VAL A 82 -5.56 -5.40 14.99
CA VAL A 82 -4.18 -5.67 14.57
C VAL A 82 -3.82 -7.14 14.69
N CYS A 83 -4.14 -7.76 15.83
CA CYS A 83 -3.91 -9.20 16.05
C CYS A 83 -4.68 -10.05 15.05
N ARG A 84 -5.96 -9.73 14.80
CA ARG A 84 -6.80 -10.44 13.84
C ARG A 84 -6.22 -10.37 12.43
N LEU A 85 -5.78 -9.19 11.99
CA LEU A 85 -5.18 -8.99 10.67
C LEU A 85 -3.85 -9.72 10.53
N ALA A 86 -2.98 -9.67 11.54
CA ALA A 86 -1.70 -10.37 11.56
C ALA A 86 -1.90 -11.89 11.41
N VAL A 87 -2.79 -12.48 12.22
CA VAL A 87 -3.13 -13.90 12.15
C VAL A 87 -3.68 -14.27 10.77
N ARG A 88 -4.58 -13.45 10.22
CA ARG A 88 -5.18 -13.69 8.89
C ARG A 88 -4.10 -13.70 7.81
N GLN A 89 -3.17 -12.74 7.82
CA GLN A 89 -2.11 -12.62 6.83
C GLN A 89 -1.10 -13.78 6.94
N LEU A 90 -0.69 -14.15 8.15
CA LEU A 90 0.21 -15.29 8.36
C LEU A 90 -0.41 -16.61 7.91
N LYS A 91 -1.70 -16.84 8.20
CA LYS A 91 -2.42 -18.00 7.70
C LYS A 91 -2.56 -18.00 6.18
N ALA A 92 -2.79 -16.85 5.56
CA ALA A 92 -2.84 -16.74 4.11
C ALA A 92 -1.49 -17.05 3.47
N ALA A 93 -0.39 -16.51 4.02
CA ALA A 93 0.95 -16.76 3.55
C ALA A 93 1.33 -18.26 3.61
N ARG A 94 0.96 -18.96 4.69
CA ARG A 94 1.20 -20.41 4.84
C ARG A 94 0.45 -21.29 3.84
N ARG A 95 -0.65 -20.82 3.26
CA ARG A 95 -1.40 -21.58 2.24
C ARG A 95 -0.74 -21.52 0.88
N ASN A 96 0.18 -20.58 0.66
CA ASN A 96 0.90 -20.49 -0.60
C ASN A 96 1.98 -21.58 -0.63
N GLU A 97 2.03 -22.33 -1.74
CA GLU A 97 2.97 -23.42 -1.94
C GLU A 97 4.42 -22.95 -1.71
N GLY A 98 5.20 -23.75 -0.97
CA GLY A 98 6.59 -23.45 -0.64
C GLY A 98 6.83 -22.45 0.49
N ALA A 99 5.78 -21.85 1.09
CA ALA A 99 5.93 -20.96 2.23
C ALA A 99 6.04 -21.75 3.55
N GLY A 100 7.25 -21.83 4.10
CA GLY A 100 7.48 -22.31 5.47
C GLY A 100 6.84 -21.41 6.54
N PRO A 101 6.98 -21.76 7.84
CA PRO A 101 6.57 -20.88 8.93
C PRO A 101 7.25 -19.51 8.82
N CYS A 102 6.56 -18.45 9.23
CA CYS A 102 7.13 -17.11 9.21
C CYS A 102 8.25 -17.01 10.27
N SER A 103 9.48 -16.73 9.85
CA SER A 103 10.62 -16.67 10.77
C SER A 103 10.51 -15.50 11.75
N VAL A 104 10.13 -14.31 11.26
CA VAL A 104 10.12 -13.09 12.07
C VAL A 104 8.94 -12.20 11.71
N VAL A 105 8.22 -11.74 12.75
CA VAL A 105 7.28 -10.62 12.67
C VAL A 105 7.97 -9.38 13.22
N LEU A 106 8.13 -8.35 12.39
CA LEU A 106 8.71 -7.06 12.77
C LEU A 106 7.59 -6.08 13.14
N LEU A 107 7.59 -5.59 14.39
CA LEU A 107 6.70 -4.51 14.81
C LEU A 107 7.41 -3.17 14.60
N VAL A 108 6.86 -2.37 13.69
CA VAL A 108 7.37 -1.04 13.33
C VAL A 108 6.29 0.02 13.51
N GLY A 109 6.69 1.30 13.55
CA GLY A 109 5.86 2.44 13.89
C GLY A 109 6.01 2.88 15.35
N GLY A 110 5.47 4.04 15.71
CA GLY A 110 5.55 4.58 17.08
C GLY A 110 4.86 3.69 18.11
N PHE A 111 3.73 3.06 17.72
CA PHE A 111 2.96 2.19 18.62
C PHE A 111 3.64 0.84 18.89
N ALA A 112 4.65 0.45 18.11
CA ALA A 112 5.41 -0.78 18.30
C ALA A 112 6.16 -0.84 19.64
N ARG A 113 6.46 0.31 20.26
CA ARG A 113 7.08 0.38 21.59
C ARG A 113 6.11 0.09 22.74
N SER A 114 4.82 -0.06 22.45
CA SER A 114 3.83 -0.40 23.47
C SER A 114 4.01 -1.86 23.92
N SER A 115 4.38 -2.06 25.18
CA SER A 115 4.44 -3.40 25.80
C SER A 115 3.09 -4.13 25.74
N TYR A 116 1.98 -3.39 25.77
CA TYR A 116 0.64 -3.95 25.60
C TYR A 116 0.41 -4.50 24.19
N LEU A 117 0.78 -3.75 23.14
CA LEU A 117 0.67 -4.21 21.76
C LEU A 117 1.59 -5.41 21.51
N GLU A 118 2.87 -5.29 21.90
CA GLU A 118 3.87 -6.33 21.71
C GLU A 118 3.41 -7.66 22.35
N ALA A 119 2.96 -7.63 23.61
CA ALA A 119 2.47 -8.81 24.30
C ALA A 119 1.25 -9.44 23.61
N LYS A 120 0.29 -8.63 23.15
CA LYS A 120 -0.91 -9.11 22.46
C LYS A 120 -0.59 -9.72 21.10
N VAL A 121 0.27 -9.07 20.30
CA VAL A 121 0.68 -9.59 19.00
C VAL A 121 1.49 -10.87 19.17
N ARG A 122 2.46 -10.91 20.09
CA ARG A 122 3.25 -12.12 20.39
C ARG A 122 2.39 -13.30 20.79
N ALA A 123 1.36 -13.07 21.62
CA ALA A 123 0.41 -14.12 21.97
C ALA A 123 -0.43 -14.56 20.76
N ALA A 124 -0.92 -13.62 19.95
CA ALA A 124 -1.80 -13.90 18.82
C ALA A 124 -1.12 -14.70 17.69
N VAL A 125 0.16 -14.44 17.42
CA VAL A 125 0.90 -15.09 16.32
C VAL A 125 1.70 -16.32 16.76
N ARG A 126 1.56 -16.74 18.03
CA ARG A 126 2.25 -17.92 18.55
C ARG A 126 1.90 -19.16 17.73
N GLY A 127 2.92 -19.91 17.30
CA GLY A 127 2.77 -21.08 16.43
C GLY A 127 2.54 -20.75 14.95
N LEU A 128 2.33 -19.47 14.60
CA LEU A 128 2.28 -18.98 13.22
C LEU A 128 3.61 -18.37 12.77
N ALA A 129 4.34 -17.75 13.70
CA ALA A 129 5.68 -17.22 13.49
C ALA A 129 6.65 -17.61 14.61
N ASP A 130 7.95 -17.67 14.30
CA ASP A 130 8.98 -18.11 15.26
C ASP A 130 9.33 -17.00 16.26
N LYS A 131 9.45 -15.76 15.78
CA LYS A 131 9.85 -14.61 16.61
C LYS A 131 9.03 -13.36 16.32
N VAL A 132 8.87 -12.54 17.35
CA VAL A 132 8.27 -11.19 17.27
C VAL A 132 9.30 -10.20 17.79
N VAL A 133 9.76 -9.30 16.92
CA VAL A 133 10.88 -8.39 17.17
C VAL A 133 10.43 -6.94 16.98
N VAL A 134 10.78 -6.08 17.94
CA VAL A 134 10.65 -4.63 17.84
C VAL A 134 12.05 -4.06 17.55
N PRO A 135 12.33 -3.54 16.35
CA PRO A 135 13.63 -2.95 16.06
C PRO A 135 13.92 -1.71 16.93
N PRO A 136 15.18 -1.41 17.30
CA PRO A 136 15.51 -0.23 18.10
C PRO A 136 15.00 1.10 17.50
N GLY A 137 15.04 1.21 16.17
CA GLY A 137 14.51 2.34 15.40
C GLY A 137 13.09 2.13 14.87
N CYS A 138 12.20 1.43 15.59
CA CYS A 138 10.89 1.02 15.06
C CYS A 138 10.06 2.18 14.47
N HIS A 139 10.17 3.38 15.02
CA HIS A 139 9.45 4.59 14.58
C HIS A 139 9.99 5.18 13.28
N THR A 140 11.29 5.03 12.97
CA THR A 140 11.92 5.49 11.72
C THR A 140 12.17 4.37 10.71
N ALA A 141 11.94 3.10 11.07
CA ALA A 141 12.27 1.94 10.26
C ALA A 141 11.72 2.01 8.83
N VAL A 142 10.50 2.53 8.65
CA VAL A 142 9.86 2.69 7.34
C VAL A 142 10.59 3.74 6.49
N MET A 143 10.89 4.90 7.07
CA MET A 143 11.62 5.98 6.40
C MET A 143 13.05 5.52 6.05
N ALA A 144 13.74 4.89 7.00
CA ALA A 144 15.08 4.35 6.78
C ALA A 144 15.09 3.33 5.63
N GLY A 145 14.09 2.44 5.57
CA GLY A 145 13.92 1.50 4.47
C GLY A 145 13.66 2.20 3.12
N ALA A 146 12.84 3.26 3.12
CA ALA A 146 12.56 4.05 1.91
C ALA A 146 13.81 4.77 1.39
N VAL A 147 14.63 5.35 2.27
CA VAL A 147 15.90 5.97 1.91
C VAL A 147 16.86 4.94 1.31
N GLN A 148 17.00 3.77 1.95
CA GLN A 148 17.82 2.67 1.40
C GLN A 148 17.32 2.20 0.03
N TYR A 149 16.00 2.11 -0.15
CA TYR A 149 15.40 1.79 -1.45
C TYR A 149 15.73 2.86 -2.50
N GLY A 150 15.69 4.15 -2.15
CA GLY A 150 16.07 5.24 -3.06
C GLY A 150 17.53 5.16 -3.52
N PHE A 151 18.45 4.73 -2.64
CA PHE A 151 19.86 4.52 -3.00
C PHE A 151 20.07 3.28 -3.90
N ASN A 152 19.37 2.18 -3.61
CA ASN A 152 19.51 0.95 -4.38
C ASN A 152 18.17 0.20 -4.47
N PRO A 153 17.34 0.47 -5.49
CA PRO A 153 16.06 -0.21 -5.70
C PRO A 153 16.21 -1.73 -5.92
N ALA A 154 17.30 -2.15 -6.55
CA ALA A 154 17.60 -3.56 -6.85
C ALA A 154 17.83 -4.42 -5.59
N ARG A 155 17.94 -3.79 -4.40
CA ARG A 155 17.92 -4.49 -3.11
C ARG A 155 16.61 -5.27 -2.90
N ILE A 156 15.50 -4.81 -3.48
CA ILE A 156 14.24 -5.55 -3.44
C ILE A 156 14.26 -6.56 -4.59
N HIS A 157 14.45 -7.84 -4.27
CA HIS A 157 14.55 -8.90 -5.27
C HIS A 157 13.21 -9.25 -5.93
N ALA A 158 12.13 -9.21 -5.15
CA ALA A 158 10.80 -9.57 -5.61
C ALA A 158 9.71 -8.94 -4.75
N ARG A 159 8.51 -8.82 -5.31
CA ARG A 159 7.29 -8.35 -4.66
C ARG A 159 6.16 -9.32 -4.94
N ARG A 160 5.19 -9.41 -4.04
CA ARG A 160 3.95 -10.15 -4.33
C ARG A 160 2.93 -9.23 -4.97
N SER A 161 2.35 -9.64 -6.10
CA SER A 161 1.30 -8.87 -6.75
C SER A 161 0.07 -8.79 -5.85
N ARG A 162 -0.50 -7.59 -5.70
CA ARG A 162 -1.67 -7.38 -4.83
C ARG A 162 -2.97 -7.89 -5.44
N MET A 163 -3.05 -7.85 -6.76
CA MET A 163 -4.23 -8.23 -7.56
C MET A 163 -3.74 -9.03 -8.76
N ALA A 164 -4.64 -9.78 -9.39
CA ALA A 164 -4.37 -10.30 -10.71
C ALA A 164 -4.53 -9.17 -11.71
N TYR A 165 -3.58 -8.99 -12.62
CA TYR A 165 -3.66 -7.97 -13.68
C TYR A 165 -3.74 -8.63 -15.04
N GLY A 166 -4.47 -8.01 -15.96
CA GLY A 166 -4.61 -8.53 -17.31
C GLY A 166 -5.44 -7.64 -18.21
N VAL A 167 -5.72 -8.18 -19.40
CA VAL A 167 -6.47 -7.49 -20.45
C VAL A 167 -7.67 -8.32 -20.89
N LYS A 168 -8.71 -7.64 -21.39
CA LYS A 168 -9.84 -8.30 -22.07
C LYS A 168 -9.43 -8.64 -23.50
N THR A 169 -9.69 -9.88 -23.91
CA THR A 169 -9.31 -10.41 -25.22
C THR A 169 -10.47 -11.16 -25.85
N CYS A 170 -10.37 -11.38 -27.16
CA CYS A 170 -11.26 -12.28 -27.88
C CYS A 170 -10.63 -13.69 -27.98
N ALA A 171 -11.40 -14.72 -27.68
CA ALA A 171 -11.00 -16.13 -27.78
C ALA A 171 -12.10 -16.96 -28.43
N GLN A 172 -11.80 -18.19 -28.84
CA GLN A 172 -12.82 -19.13 -29.32
C GLN A 172 -13.87 -19.35 -28.24
N TRP A 173 -15.15 -19.34 -28.62
CA TRP A 173 -16.23 -19.51 -27.66
C TRP A 173 -16.33 -20.97 -27.23
N THR A 174 -16.43 -21.19 -25.92
CA THR A 174 -16.71 -22.49 -25.31
C THR A 174 -18.08 -22.46 -24.66
N GLU A 175 -18.72 -23.62 -24.51
CA GLU A 175 -20.02 -23.71 -23.85
C GLU A 175 -19.97 -23.09 -22.44
N GLY A 176 -20.95 -22.24 -22.14
CA GLY A 176 -21.02 -21.48 -20.89
C GLY A 176 -20.20 -20.19 -20.83
N ALA A 177 -19.38 -19.88 -21.84
CA ALA A 177 -18.64 -18.61 -21.88
C ALA A 177 -19.59 -17.42 -22.18
N PRO A 178 -19.45 -16.27 -21.48
CA PRO A 178 -20.22 -15.07 -21.76
C PRO A 178 -19.80 -14.40 -23.08
N GLY A 179 -20.61 -13.45 -23.55
CA GLY A 179 -20.24 -12.58 -24.69
C GLY A 179 -20.06 -13.32 -26.01
N LYS A 180 -20.88 -14.36 -26.28
CA LYS A 180 -20.86 -15.12 -27.54
C LYS A 180 -21.21 -14.22 -28.72
N PHE A 181 -20.38 -14.25 -29.77
CA PHE A 181 -20.69 -13.59 -31.04
C PHE A 181 -20.13 -14.39 -32.23
N TRP A 182 -20.72 -14.22 -33.41
CA TRP A 182 -20.22 -14.82 -34.65
C TRP A 182 -19.13 -13.96 -35.28
N HIS A 183 -17.97 -14.54 -35.56
CA HIS A 183 -16.85 -13.83 -36.18
C HIS A 183 -16.80 -14.08 -37.69
N GLN A 184 -17.15 -13.06 -38.49
CA GLN A 184 -17.28 -13.21 -39.94
C GLN A 184 -16.01 -13.70 -40.63
N GLU A 185 -14.82 -13.17 -40.29
CA GLU A 185 -13.58 -13.57 -40.97
C GLU A 185 -13.04 -14.95 -40.54
N LYS A 186 -13.43 -15.44 -39.35
CA LYS A 186 -12.98 -16.74 -38.82
C LYS A 186 -14.00 -17.85 -39.06
N CYS A 187 -15.23 -17.48 -39.44
CA CYS A 187 -16.37 -18.37 -39.60
C CYS A 187 -16.60 -19.27 -38.36
N ASP A 188 -16.45 -18.70 -37.16
CA ASP A 188 -16.64 -19.43 -35.89
C ASP A 188 -17.23 -18.50 -34.80
N TYR A 189 -17.78 -19.10 -33.75
CA TYR A 189 -18.22 -18.39 -32.56
C TYR A 189 -17.04 -18.04 -31.66
N MET A 190 -17.00 -16.78 -31.25
CA MET A 190 -15.97 -16.22 -30.38
C MET A 190 -16.61 -15.62 -29.13
N THR A 191 -15.83 -15.46 -28.06
CA THR A 191 -16.17 -14.66 -26.89
C THR A 191 -15.29 -13.42 -26.87
N ASN A 192 -15.87 -12.25 -26.58
CA ASN A 192 -15.12 -11.01 -26.37
C ASN A 192 -14.78 -10.76 -24.90
N CYS A 193 -15.04 -11.72 -24.01
CA CYS A 193 -14.94 -11.54 -22.57
C CYS A 193 -13.73 -12.21 -21.94
N LYS A 194 -12.81 -12.82 -22.71
CA LYS A 194 -11.72 -13.62 -22.10
C LYS A 194 -10.74 -12.72 -21.35
N PHE A 195 -10.47 -13.04 -20.08
CA PHE A 195 -9.44 -12.40 -19.30
C PHE A 195 -8.08 -13.05 -19.57
N GLN A 196 -7.19 -12.33 -20.26
CA GLN A 196 -5.81 -12.73 -20.42
C GLN A 196 -5.00 -12.21 -19.24
N CYS A 197 -4.71 -13.09 -18.28
CA CYS A 197 -3.96 -12.78 -17.07
C CYS A 197 -2.46 -12.69 -17.37
N TYR A 198 -1.82 -11.61 -16.91
CA TYR A 198 -0.36 -11.39 -16.98
C TYR A 198 0.33 -11.76 -15.68
N VAL A 199 -0.35 -11.56 -14.55
CA VAL A 199 0.14 -11.89 -13.22
C VAL A 199 -1.04 -12.20 -12.33
N LYS A 200 -0.94 -13.23 -11.52
CA LYS A 200 -1.95 -13.61 -10.53
C LYS A 200 -1.77 -12.82 -9.24
N LYS A 201 -2.86 -12.66 -8.49
CA LYS A 201 -2.80 -12.16 -7.11
C LYS A 201 -1.92 -13.08 -6.27
N ASP A 202 -1.13 -12.46 -5.41
CA ASP A 202 -0.12 -13.07 -4.53
C ASP A 202 1.05 -13.76 -5.24
N GLU A 203 1.08 -13.73 -6.58
CA GLU A 203 2.21 -14.22 -7.37
C GLU A 203 3.48 -13.42 -7.03
N LEU A 204 4.60 -14.14 -6.91
CA LEU A 204 5.90 -13.54 -6.64
C LEU A 204 6.49 -13.05 -7.96
N VAL A 205 6.65 -11.73 -8.07
CA VAL A 205 7.17 -11.04 -9.24
C VAL A 205 8.58 -10.55 -8.91
N ALA A 206 9.55 -10.86 -9.76
CA ALA A 206 10.90 -10.34 -9.64
C ALA A 206 10.97 -8.81 -9.83
N HIS A 207 12.06 -8.20 -9.37
CA HIS A 207 12.34 -6.79 -9.63
C HIS A 207 12.36 -6.49 -11.13
N ASP A 208 11.57 -5.50 -11.56
CA ASP A 208 11.47 -5.05 -12.95
C ASP A 208 11.17 -6.19 -13.95
N GLN A 209 10.29 -7.12 -13.53
CA GLN A 209 9.88 -8.23 -14.36
C GLN A 209 8.93 -7.75 -15.46
N GLU A 210 9.29 -8.04 -16.71
CA GLU A 210 8.44 -7.78 -17.86
C GLU A 210 7.64 -9.03 -18.24
N VAL A 211 6.34 -8.89 -18.40
CA VAL A 211 5.46 -9.92 -18.97
C VAL A 211 4.83 -9.37 -20.24
N VAL A 212 5.02 -10.07 -21.35
CA VAL A 212 4.66 -9.60 -22.69
C VAL A 212 3.73 -10.60 -23.35
N HIS A 213 2.63 -10.10 -23.93
CA HIS A 213 1.82 -10.86 -24.88
C HIS A 213 1.62 -10.07 -26.17
N TYR A 214 1.46 -10.81 -27.26
CA TYR A 214 1.19 -10.26 -28.58
C TYR A 214 -0.25 -10.55 -28.97
N PHE A 215 -0.97 -9.51 -29.38
CA PHE A 215 -2.34 -9.62 -29.84
C PHE A 215 -2.45 -9.16 -31.29
N LYS A 216 -3.47 -9.66 -31.98
CA LYS A 216 -3.85 -9.20 -33.30
C LYS A 216 -5.20 -8.48 -33.20
N PRO A 217 -5.43 -7.41 -33.99
CA PRO A 217 -6.74 -6.80 -34.10
C PRO A 217 -7.80 -7.84 -34.45
N LEU A 218 -9.03 -7.63 -33.96
CA LEU A 218 -10.11 -8.57 -34.19
C LEU A 218 -10.47 -8.69 -35.68
N TYR A 219 -10.53 -7.56 -36.36
CA TYR A 219 -10.85 -7.46 -37.79
C TYR A 219 -9.69 -6.84 -38.56
N LYS A 220 -9.55 -7.24 -39.83
CA LYS A 220 -8.55 -6.68 -40.76
C LYS A 220 -8.85 -5.25 -41.18
N THR A 221 -10.01 -4.71 -40.87
CA THR A 221 -10.35 -3.31 -41.20
C THR A 221 -10.09 -2.35 -40.03
N LEU A 222 -9.75 -2.85 -38.83
CA LEU A 222 -9.49 -1.98 -37.68
C LEU A 222 -8.18 -1.22 -37.85
N GLU A 223 -8.23 0.10 -37.76
CA GLU A 223 -7.06 1.00 -37.73
C GLU A 223 -6.63 1.37 -36.32
N GLU A 224 -7.48 1.12 -35.32
CA GLU A 224 -7.21 1.41 -33.92
C GLU A 224 -7.56 0.20 -33.04
N VAL A 225 -6.75 -0.05 -32.02
CA VAL A 225 -6.95 -1.11 -31.04
C VAL A 225 -6.99 -0.52 -29.63
N ASP A 226 -8.13 -0.67 -28.98
CA ASP A 226 -8.31 -0.39 -27.56
C ASP A 226 -8.02 -1.64 -26.71
N VAL A 227 -6.95 -1.58 -25.93
CA VAL A 227 -6.58 -2.60 -24.95
C VAL A 227 -7.23 -2.26 -23.62
N LYS A 228 -8.35 -2.93 -23.31
CA LYS A 228 -9.04 -2.76 -22.03
C LYS A 228 -8.32 -3.51 -20.90
N LEU A 229 -7.95 -2.78 -19.87
CA LEU A 229 -7.13 -3.24 -18.74
C LEU A 229 -7.99 -3.50 -17.50
N PHE A 230 -7.68 -4.57 -16.76
CA PHE A 230 -8.44 -4.99 -15.58
C PHE A 230 -7.54 -5.45 -14.43
N ALA A 231 -8.02 -5.22 -13.20
CA ALA A 231 -7.43 -5.75 -11.98
C ALA A 231 -8.45 -6.57 -11.17
N CYS A 232 -8.12 -7.81 -10.82
CA CYS A 232 -9.01 -8.74 -10.12
C CYS A 232 -8.49 -9.07 -8.72
N ASP A 233 -9.36 -9.12 -7.72
CA ASP A 233 -8.98 -9.58 -6.37
C ASP A 233 -9.05 -11.13 -6.22
N ASN A 234 -9.44 -11.84 -7.28
CA ASN A 234 -9.58 -13.29 -7.34
C ASN A 234 -8.82 -13.85 -8.55
N ASN A 235 -8.08 -14.95 -8.34
CA ASN A 235 -7.32 -15.65 -9.37
C ASN A 235 -8.17 -16.58 -10.25
N ALA A 236 -9.41 -16.89 -9.86
CA ALA A 236 -10.33 -17.72 -10.63
C ALA A 236 -11.09 -16.95 -11.72
N VAL A 237 -10.76 -15.67 -11.96
CA VAL A 237 -11.42 -14.87 -12.99
C VAL A 237 -10.93 -15.31 -14.36
N GLU A 238 -11.83 -15.89 -15.14
CA GLU A 238 -11.56 -16.29 -16.53
C GLU A 238 -12.19 -15.34 -17.55
N PHE A 239 -13.28 -14.66 -17.17
CA PHE A 239 -14.05 -13.78 -18.05
C PHE A 239 -14.32 -12.44 -17.38
N VAL A 240 -14.30 -11.38 -18.17
CA VAL A 240 -14.62 -10.00 -17.79
C VAL A 240 -15.71 -9.43 -18.70
N GLU A 241 -16.77 -8.90 -18.09
CA GLU A 241 -17.88 -8.23 -18.77
C GLU A 241 -17.85 -6.74 -18.43
N ASP A 242 -18.32 -5.89 -19.33
CA ASP A 242 -18.20 -4.43 -19.16
C ASP A 242 -19.30 -3.86 -18.21
N ASP A 243 -20.40 -4.60 -17.97
CA ASP A 243 -21.65 -4.03 -17.44
C ASP A 243 -22.29 -4.74 -16.22
N ALA A 244 -21.65 -5.71 -15.56
CA ALA A 244 -22.33 -6.45 -14.48
C ALA A 244 -22.06 -5.89 -13.06
N LYS A 245 -23.14 -5.59 -12.33
CA LYS A 245 -23.18 -4.95 -10.99
C LYS A 245 -22.77 -5.87 -9.82
N GLY A 246 -21.72 -6.67 -9.98
CA GLY A 246 -21.25 -7.64 -8.98
C GLY A 246 -19.83 -7.39 -8.45
N THR A 247 -19.26 -8.37 -7.75
CA THR A 247 -17.85 -8.42 -7.30
C THR A 247 -16.91 -8.57 -8.50
N GLN A 248 -16.88 -7.56 -9.36
CA GLN A 248 -16.21 -7.60 -10.65
C GLN A 248 -14.79 -7.03 -10.61
N PRO A 249 -13.94 -7.43 -11.57
CA PRO A 249 -12.65 -6.82 -11.82
C PRO A 249 -12.74 -5.30 -11.95
N LEU A 250 -11.80 -4.59 -11.34
CA LEU A 250 -11.66 -3.14 -11.46
C LEU A 250 -11.19 -2.80 -12.88
N THR A 251 -12.03 -2.12 -13.65
CA THR A 251 -11.65 -1.55 -14.95
C THR A 251 -10.63 -0.44 -14.76
N LEU A 252 -9.52 -0.54 -15.49
CA LEU A 252 -8.42 0.43 -15.50
C LEU A 252 -8.47 1.28 -16.77
N THR A 253 -7.70 2.36 -16.81
CA THR A 253 -7.58 3.21 -18.00
C THR A 253 -7.04 2.37 -19.16
N PRO A 254 -7.76 2.29 -20.31
CA PRO A 254 -7.31 1.51 -21.46
C PRO A 254 -6.08 2.13 -22.13
N LEU A 255 -5.44 1.34 -22.98
CA LEU A 255 -4.42 1.80 -23.92
C LEU A 255 -5.01 1.83 -25.31
N THR A 256 -4.62 2.81 -26.12
CA THR A 256 -5.09 2.94 -27.50
C THR A 256 -3.88 2.99 -28.44
N VAL A 257 -3.85 2.12 -29.44
CA VAL A 257 -2.74 2.00 -30.39
C VAL A 257 -3.26 1.95 -31.81
N GLN A 258 -2.63 2.73 -32.69
CA GLN A 258 -2.93 2.73 -34.12
C GLN A 258 -2.24 1.55 -34.80
N VAL A 259 -2.98 0.88 -35.68
CA VAL A 259 -2.53 -0.24 -36.50
C VAL A 259 -2.76 0.11 -37.99
N PRO A 260 -1.91 -0.38 -38.89
CA PRO A 260 -1.98 0.01 -40.29
C PRO A 260 -3.23 -0.56 -40.98
N GLU A 261 -3.90 0.28 -41.77
CA GLU A 261 -4.96 -0.11 -42.69
C GLU A 261 -4.33 -0.97 -43.81
N TYR A 262 -4.59 -2.28 -43.79
CA TYR A 262 -4.08 -3.26 -44.77
C TYR A 262 -2.55 -3.48 -44.77
N SER A 263 -2.12 -4.53 -44.06
CA SER A 263 -0.73 -5.02 -44.02
C SER A 263 -0.72 -6.50 -43.64
N ASP A 264 0.44 -7.14 -43.75
CA ASP A 264 0.63 -8.53 -43.33
C ASP A 264 0.27 -8.70 -41.84
N THR A 265 -0.16 -9.91 -41.47
CA THR A 265 -0.66 -10.15 -40.10
C THR A 265 0.39 -9.96 -39.00
N ALA A 266 1.68 -9.90 -39.36
CA ALA A 266 2.79 -9.62 -38.44
C ALA A 266 2.90 -8.12 -38.13
N ASP A 267 2.70 -7.25 -39.11
CA ASP A 267 2.80 -5.79 -38.97
C ASP A 267 1.68 -5.22 -38.09
N ARG A 268 0.58 -5.96 -38.00
CA ARG A 268 -0.59 -5.58 -37.19
C ARG A 268 -0.52 -6.09 -35.75
N ALA A 269 0.52 -6.82 -35.37
CA ALA A 269 0.65 -7.32 -34.02
C ALA A 269 0.86 -6.17 -33.02
N VAL A 270 -0.02 -6.10 -32.02
CA VAL A 270 0.11 -5.18 -30.88
C VAL A 270 0.79 -5.93 -29.75
N CYS A 271 1.98 -5.47 -29.38
CA CYS A 271 2.75 -5.95 -28.25
C CYS A 271 2.27 -5.23 -26.99
N VAL A 272 1.63 -5.95 -26.07
CA VAL A 272 1.23 -5.42 -24.78
C VAL A 272 2.16 -5.96 -23.71
N LYS A 273 2.69 -5.05 -22.89
CA LYS A 273 3.73 -5.33 -21.91
C LYS A 273 3.33 -4.78 -20.54
N PHE A 274 3.40 -5.63 -19.52
CA PHE A 274 3.32 -5.26 -18.12
C PHE A 274 4.72 -5.28 -17.50
N ASN A 275 5.15 -4.15 -16.97
CA ASN A 275 6.35 -4.03 -16.16
C ASN A 275 5.93 -4.04 -14.68
N LEU A 276 6.36 -5.10 -13.99
CA LEU A 276 5.94 -5.45 -12.64
C LEU A 276 7.16 -5.45 -11.69
N GLY A 277 6.91 -5.45 -10.38
CA GLY A 277 7.97 -5.59 -9.37
C GLY A 277 8.65 -4.28 -8.96
N LEU A 278 8.39 -3.18 -9.67
CA LEU A 278 8.75 -1.83 -9.25
C LEU A 278 7.77 -1.28 -8.20
N THR A 279 7.94 -0.01 -7.81
CA THR A 279 6.99 0.68 -6.92
C THR A 279 5.64 0.87 -7.55
N GLU A 280 5.55 0.92 -8.89
CA GLU A 280 4.33 1.09 -9.67
C GLU A 280 4.25 -0.01 -10.74
N VAL A 281 3.04 -0.33 -11.17
CA VAL A 281 2.83 -1.22 -12.32
C VAL A 281 2.66 -0.35 -13.56
N CYS A 282 3.57 -0.49 -14.50
CA CYS A 282 3.50 0.20 -15.78
C CYS A 282 3.01 -0.77 -16.85
N VAL A 283 2.06 -0.33 -17.66
CA VAL A 283 1.57 -1.11 -18.79
C VAL A 283 1.71 -0.30 -20.06
N SER A 284 2.15 -0.96 -21.13
CA SER A 284 2.38 -0.33 -22.43
C SER A 284 1.86 -1.21 -23.55
N ALA A 285 1.48 -0.58 -24.66
CA ALA A 285 1.10 -1.22 -25.89
C ALA A 285 1.88 -0.57 -27.05
N LEU A 286 2.45 -1.40 -27.92
CA LEU A 286 3.27 -0.97 -29.06
C LEU A 286 2.86 -1.75 -30.29
N ASN A 287 2.55 -1.06 -31.38
CA ASN A 287 2.60 -1.65 -32.71
C ASN A 287 3.98 -1.36 -33.33
N LYS A 288 4.73 -2.41 -33.66
CA LYS A 288 6.11 -2.26 -34.16
C LYS A 288 6.20 -1.68 -35.57
N ALA A 289 5.20 -1.91 -36.41
CA ALA A 289 5.20 -1.46 -37.80
C ALA A 289 4.86 0.02 -37.92
N THR A 290 3.88 0.51 -37.15
CA THR A 290 3.50 1.93 -37.16
C THR A 290 4.35 2.77 -36.19
N GLY A 291 4.99 2.14 -35.21
CA GLY A 291 5.64 2.83 -34.09
C GLY A 291 4.64 3.45 -33.10
N SER A 292 3.33 3.20 -33.27
CA SER A 292 2.31 3.71 -32.36
C SER A 292 2.48 3.07 -30.98
N TYR A 293 2.57 3.91 -29.96
CA TYR A 293 2.88 3.53 -28.59
C TYR A 293 1.97 4.28 -27.62
N ASP A 294 1.41 3.55 -26.66
CA ASP A 294 0.74 4.13 -25.50
C ASP A 294 1.20 3.42 -24.22
N ALA A 295 1.27 4.16 -23.12
CA ALA A 295 1.63 3.64 -21.82
C ALA A 295 0.83 4.32 -20.69
N LYS A 296 0.51 3.53 -19.67
CA LYS A 296 -0.23 3.97 -18.49
C LYS A 296 0.40 3.39 -17.23
N ILE A 297 0.36 4.17 -16.17
CA ILE A 297 0.70 3.71 -14.83
C ILE A 297 -0.61 3.26 -14.18
N ILE A 298 -0.65 2.05 -13.64
CA ILE A 298 -1.81 1.55 -12.90
C ILE A 298 -1.73 2.11 -11.48
N PRO A 299 -2.60 3.05 -11.10
CA PRO A 299 -2.58 3.60 -9.75
C PRO A 299 -2.93 2.49 -8.76
N PHE A 300 -2.21 2.39 -7.64
CA PHE A 300 -2.62 1.47 -6.59
C PHE A 300 -4.01 1.85 -6.10
N PRO A 301 -4.95 0.90 -5.97
CA PRO A 301 -6.31 1.15 -5.51
C PRO A 301 -6.42 1.77 -4.10
N GLN A 302 -5.31 2.00 -3.39
CA GLN A 302 -5.29 2.60 -2.06
C GLN A 302 -5.96 3.98 -2.04
N ALA A 303 -5.87 4.76 -3.12
CA ALA A 303 -6.57 6.04 -3.22
C ALA A 303 -8.10 5.88 -3.22
N ARG A 304 -8.65 4.88 -3.93
CA ARG A 304 -10.10 4.67 -4.05
C ARG A 304 -10.71 3.91 -2.89
N VAL A 305 -10.01 2.95 -2.29
CA VAL A 305 -10.53 2.24 -1.09
C VAL A 305 -10.57 3.18 0.11
N LEU A 306 -9.59 4.07 0.28
CA LEU A 306 -9.68 5.14 1.28
C LEU A 306 -10.87 6.07 0.98
N GLN A 307 -11.06 6.52 -0.26
CA GLN A 307 -12.22 7.35 -0.61
C GLN A 307 -13.57 6.64 -0.43
N HIS A 308 -13.73 5.38 -0.84
CA HIS A 308 -15.00 4.66 -0.71
C HIS A 308 -15.29 4.27 0.74
N CYS A 309 -14.27 3.92 1.53
CA CYS A 309 -14.43 3.72 2.98
C CYS A 309 -14.68 5.04 3.72
N LEU A 310 -14.05 6.15 3.31
CA LEU A 310 -14.34 7.49 3.84
C LEU A 310 -15.74 7.95 3.44
N HIS A 311 -16.21 7.64 2.23
CA HIS A 311 -17.52 8.06 1.73
C HIS A 311 -18.67 7.25 2.35
N GLU A 312 -18.52 5.93 2.51
CA GLU A 312 -19.50 5.10 3.25
C GLU A 312 -19.51 5.40 4.75
N ARG A 313 -18.36 5.77 5.35
CA ARG A 313 -18.32 6.26 6.73
C ARG A 313 -18.86 7.68 6.88
N ALA A 314 -18.64 8.55 5.90
CA ALA A 314 -19.24 9.90 5.87
C ALA A 314 -20.76 9.83 5.75
N LYS A 315 -21.32 8.89 4.97
CA LYS A 315 -22.77 8.65 4.92
C LYS A 315 -23.33 8.20 6.26
N HIS A 316 -22.61 7.34 6.99
CA HIS A 316 -22.98 6.95 8.35
C HIS A 316 -22.82 8.08 9.39
N MET A 317 -21.89 9.03 9.18
CA MET A 317 -21.73 10.23 10.02
C MET A 317 -22.78 11.32 9.72
N VAL A 318 -23.25 11.47 8.48
CA VAL A 318 -24.31 12.45 8.13
C VAL A 318 -25.67 12.05 8.73
N SER A 319 -25.87 10.77 9.06
CA SER A 319 -27.02 10.28 9.83
C SER A 319 -26.89 10.51 11.35
N LEU A 320 -25.72 10.90 11.86
CA LEU A 320 -25.43 11.13 13.28
C LEU A 320 -24.49 12.34 13.43
N GLY A 321 -25.06 13.54 13.34
CA GLY A 321 -24.36 14.78 13.70
C GLY A 321 -24.17 15.75 12.55
N SER A 322 -25.13 16.65 12.38
CA SER A 322 -24.84 18.01 11.94
C SER A 322 -23.89 18.68 12.96
N VAL A 323 -23.01 19.55 12.47
CA VAL A 323 -22.05 20.42 13.20
C VAL A 323 -20.59 19.91 13.22
N ILE A 324 -19.82 20.24 12.17
CA ILE A 324 -18.60 21.09 12.18
C ILE A 324 -17.95 21.00 10.77
N ARG A 325 -17.89 22.15 10.09
CA ARG A 325 -17.13 22.36 8.84
C ARG A 325 -15.75 22.94 9.17
N HIS A 326 -14.80 22.76 8.24
CA HIS A 326 -13.42 23.28 8.19
C HIS A 326 -12.42 22.46 9.02
N GLY A 327 -11.23 22.11 8.57
CA GLY A 327 -10.44 22.36 7.37
C GLY A 327 -9.05 21.73 7.60
N THR A 328 -8.19 21.70 6.58
CA THR A 328 -6.75 21.31 6.63
C THR A 328 -6.41 19.84 6.92
N THR A 329 -6.30 19.02 5.87
CA THR A 329 -5.40 17.82 5.86
C THR A 329 -4.95 17.37 4.47
N ALA A 330 -5.16 18.17 3.41
CA ALA A 330 -4.92 17.74 2.03
C ALA A 330 -3.59 18.20 1.38
N MET A 331 -2.70 18.91 2.10
CA MET A 331 -1.55 19.58 1.45
C MET A 331 -0.15 18.94 1.62
N CYS A 332 -0.03 17.71 2.13
CA CYS A 332 1.32 17.14 2.37
C CYS A 332 1.80 16.09 1.35
N MET A 333 1.04 15.78 0.29
CA MET A 333 1.42 14.69 -0.64
C MET A 333 1.85 15.12 -2.06
N GLN A 334 1.98 16.41 -2.35
CA GLN A 334 2.16 16.87 -3.74
C GLN A 334 3.48 17.60 -4.03
N SER A 335 4.45 17.53 -3.12
CA SER A 335 5.80 18.10 -3.33
C SER A 335 6.85 17.04 -3.03
N MET A 336 7.17 16.22 -4.03
CA MET A 336 8.47 15.52 -4.20
C MET A 336 8.39 14.68 -5.48
N LEU A 337 8.54 15.35 -6.64
CA LEU A 337 8.73 14.69 -7.93
C LEU A 337 9.81 15.47 -8.72
N MET A 338 10.89 14.74 -9.06
CA MET A 338 11.90 14.96 -10.14
C MET A 338 13.11 15.88 -9.87
N PRO A 339 14.26 15.75 -10.61
CA PRO A 339 14.96 14.55 -11.13
C PRO A 339 16.54 14.58 -11.08
N ASN A 340 17.16 13.41 -11.34
CA ASN A 340 18.48 13.12 -11.98
C ASN A 340 19.85 13.52 -11.37
N MET A 341 20.80 12.55 -11.32
CA MET A 341 22.15 12.54 -11.97
C MET A 341 23.14 11.47 -11.39
N GLY A 342 23.65 10.57 -12.25
CA GLY A 342 25.09 10.23 -12.37
C GLY A 342 25.79 9.13 -11.51
N CYS A 343 26.22 8.06 -12.21
CA CYS A 343 27.51 7.33 -12.10
C CYS A 343 27.80 6.20 -11.07
N GLN A 344 27.79 4.95 -11.59
CA GLN A 344 28.83 3.87 -11.65
C GLN A 344 29.59 3.31 -10.40
N PRO A 345 30.04 2.02 -10.46
CA PRO A 345 29.80 1.01 -9.41
C PRO A 345 31.05 0.45 -8.69
N GLY A 346 30.85 -0.30 -7.60
CA GLY A 346 31.89 -1.07 -6.93
C GLY A 346 31.35 -2.15 -5.96
N LEU A 347 31.99 -3.32 -6.02
CA LEU A 347 31.70 -4.63 -5.41
C LEU A 347 31.31 -4.65 -3.91
N HIS A 348 30.41 -5.53 -3.48
CA HIS A 348 30.75 -6.87 -2.97
C HIS A 348 29.50 -7.64 -2.51
N GLU A 349 29.62 -8.95 -2.64
CA GLU A 349 28.67 -10.04 -2.46
C GLU A 349 28.10 -10.27 -1.05
N GLN A 350 26.95 -10.97 -1.09
CA GLN A 350 26.51 -12.07 -0.22
C GLN A 350 25.63 -11.79 1.02
N CYS A 351 24.66 -12.70 1.13
CA CYS A 351 23.72 -12.98 2.22
C CYS A 351 22.52 -12.04 2.36
N LEU A 352 21.34 -12.53 1.96
CA LEU A 352 20.28 -12.90 2.91
C LEU A 352 19.07 -13.49 2.20
N ALA A 353 18.88 -14.79 2.42
CA ALA A 353 17.69 -15.54 2.06
C ALA A 353 16.50 -15.12 2.94
N ASN A 354 15.33 -15.05 2.32
CA ASN A 354 14.00 -15.14 2.94
C ASN A 354 13.69 -14.17 4.09
N VAL A 355 13.67 -12.87 3.80
CA VAL A 355 12.94 -11.89 4.63
C VAL A 355 11.60 -11.59 3.96
N MET A 356 10.53 -12.29 4.38
CA MET A 356 9.16 -11.84 4.10
C MET A 356 8.90 -10.57 4.90
N VAL A 357 9.18 -9.40 4.32
CA VAL A 357 8.78 -8.11 4.90
C VAL A 357 7.27 -7.97 4.75
N LEU A 358 6.53 -8.47 5.74
CA LEU A 358 5.10 -8.21 5.86
C LEU A 358 4.94 -6.74 6.27
N LEU A 359 4.69 -5.86 5.30
CA LEU A 359 4.40 -4.43 5.50
C LEU A 359 3.03 -4.29 6.20
N VAL A 360 3.00 -4.50 7.52
CA VAL A 360 1.86 -4.25 8.42
C VAL A 360 1.63 -2.73 8.61
N VAL A 361 2.54 -1.89 8.10
CA VAL A 361 2.59 -0.42 8.27
C VAL A 361 1.31 0.28 7.80
N VAL A 362 0.75 -0.12 6.66
CA VAL A 362 -0.39 0.62 6.06
C VAL A 362 -1.73 0.23 6.69
N MET A 363 -1.87 -1.02 7.16
CA MET A 363 -3.06 -1.47 7.89
C MET A 363 -3.10 -0.91 9.32
N LEU A 364 -1.93 -0.73 9.95
CA LEU A 364 -1.83 -0.06 11.26
C LEU A 364 -2.26 1.41 11.17
N TYR A 365 -1.90 2.13 10.11
CA TYR A 365 -2.31 3.53 9.94
C TYR A 365 -3.83 3.68 9.79
N ALA A 366 -4.47 2.85 8.95
CA ALA A 366 -5.93 2.88 8.78
C ALA A 366 -6.70 2.39 10.02
N ALA A 367 -6.16 1.40 10.74
CA ALA A 367 -6.74 0.92 12.00
C ALA A 367 -6.54 1.91 13.15
N MET A 368 -5.43 2.65 13.19
CA MET A 368 -5.18 3.69 14.19
C MET A 368 -6.05 4.93 13.95
N ILE A 369 -6.24 5.36 12.70
CA ILE A 369 -7.17 6.46 12.36
C ILE A 369 -8.61 6.06 12.74
N GLY A 370 -9.06 4.86 12.34
CA GLY A 370 -10.39 4.37 12.70
C GLY A 370 -10.62 4.11 14.20
N ALA A 371 -9.54 3.95 14.97
CA ALA A 371 -9.60 3.82 16.42
C ALA A 371 -9.58 5.17 17.16
N GLN A 372 -8.81 6.14 16.66
CA GLN A 372 -8.80 7.52 17.17
C GLN A 372 -10.18 8.17 16.98
N GLU A 373 -10.84 7.96 15.85
CA GLU A 373 -12.21 8.45 15.58
C GLU A 373 -13.26 7.80 16.50
N LYS A 374 -13.15 6.48 16.78
CA LYS A 374 -14.06 5.77 17.70
C LYS A 374 -13.80 6.08 19.18
N ALA A 375 -12.58 6.46 19.53
CA ALA A 375 -12.26 6.93 20.87
C ALA A 375 -12.82 8.35 21.10
N ALA A 376 -12.72 9.22 20.09
CA ALA A 376 -13.32 10.55 20.12
C ALA A 376 -14.86 10.51 20.21
N SER A 377 -15.52 9.59 19.49
CA SER A 377 -16.99 9.43 19.54
C SER A 377 -17.54 8.79 20.82
N ARG A 378 -16.69 8.29 21.72
CA ARG A 378 -17.08 7.76 23.03
C ARG A 378 -16.78 8.74 24.18
N MET A 379 -16.07 9.82 23.87
CA MET A 379 -15.74 10.91 24.80
C MET A 379 -16.61 12.16 24.56
N ALA A 380 -17.31 12.24 23.42
CA ALA A 380 -18.47 13.10 23.20
C ALA A 380 -19.75 12.35 23.57
#